data_AF-A0A4U9XVD7-F1
#
_entry.id   AF-A0A4U9XVD7-F1
#
_cell.length_a   1.000
_cell.length_b   1.000
_cell.length_c   1.000
_cell.angle_alpha   90.00
_cell.angle_beta   90.00
_cell.angle_gamma   90.00
#
_symmetry.space_group_name_H-M   'P 1'
#
loop_
_entity.id
_entity.type
_entity.pdbx_description
1 polymer ?
#
loop_
_entity_poly.entity_id
_entity_poly.type
_entity_poly.pdbx_seq_one_letter_code
_entity_poly.pdbx_strand_id
1 'polypeptide(L)'
;MYYLFRKNNFFIECENGGIFLKNGKGNIKISTPNVYELCKKIIELLDGETDLENSLSSIDNSKLKEFYHYFLKLLIERDFLIYSTKPIILKNLNINERKLIQYINDIDKLNLADESNMKIKLFSPSKYIVKIFNKIFCNSFKNIEIVSTIDNYIEINYFCKGKCLGKWFVYSDNADRIRAAKSLDLPNEVLINIDEKPLEFFRLIFSVIELPILWEINFGLNGYSEKDPFKNKYTLDLKLLQIK
;
A
#
# COMPACT_ATOMS: atom_id res chain seq x y z
N MET A 1 9.78 -15.50 -16.21
CA MET A 1 9.17 -14.44 -15.37
C MET A 1 9.69 -14.57 -13.95
N TYR A 2 9.92 -13.45 -13.28
CA TYR A 2 10.45 -13.42 -11.92
C TYR A 2 9.30 -13.21 -10.94
N TYR A 3 9.34 -13.97 -9.83
CA TYR A 3 8.29 -13.94 -8.81
C TYR A 3 8.92 -13.82 -7.43
N LEU A 4 8.36 -12.92 -6.61
CA LEU A 4 8.79 -12.71 -5.23
C LEU A 4 7.64 -13.04 -4.28
N PHE A 5 7.89 -13.96 -3.35
CA PHE A 5 6.98 -14.26 -2.25
C PHE A 5 7.01 -13.12 -1.22
N ARG A 6 5.85 -12.53 -0.95
CA ARG A 6 5.77 -11.38 -0.03
C ARG A 6 6.16 -11.78 1.39
N LYS A 7 6.88 -10.89 2.08
CA LYS A 7 7.36 -11.11 3.48
C LYS A 7 6.24 -11.26 4.52
N ASN A 8 5.06 -10.74 4.26
CA ASN A 8 3.91 -10.80 5.16
C ASN A 8 3.04 -12.05 4.94
N ASN A 9 3.49 -12.98 4.10
CA ASN A 9 2.86 -14.28 3.95
C ASN A 9 3.33 -15.24 5.04
N PHE A 10 2.42 -16.06 5.52
CA PHE A 10 2.65 -17.15 6.43
C PHE A 10 2.27 -18.47 5.75
N PHE A 11 3.03 -19.54 5.97
CA PHE A 11 2.64 -20.87 5.53
C PHE A 11 3.14 -21.95 6.50
N ILE A 12 2.37 -23.05 6.61
CA ILE A 12 2.66 -24.20 7.47
C ILE A 12 2.20 -25.51 6.83
N GLU A 13 2.83 -26.59 7.27
CA GLU A 13 2.39 -27.95 7.01
C GLU A 13 1.13 -28.27 7.83
N CYS A 14 0.16 -28.94 7.20
CA CYS A 14 -1.03 -29.48 7.88
C CYS A 14 -0.77 -30.90 8.38
N GLU A 15 -1.54 -31.38 9.35
CA GLU A 15 -1.39 -32.75 9.91
C GLU A 15 -1.39 -33.88 8.87
N ASN A 16 -2.07 -33.67 7.73
CA ASN A 16 -2.14 -34.63 6.64
C ASN A 16 -0.99 -34.49 5.62
N GLY A 17 0.03 -33.68 5.86
CA GLY A 17 1.11 -33.36 4.91
C GLY A 17 0.69 -32.36 3.81
N GLY A 18 -0.47 -31.72 3.97
CA GLY A 18 -0.95 -30.61 3.14
C GLY A 18 -0.26 -29.28 3.46
N ILE A 19 -0.66 -28.20 2.77
CA ILE A 19 -0.16 -26.85 3.06
C ILE A 19 -1.30 -25.87 3.35
N PHE A 20 -1.08 -25.01 4.35
CA PHE A 20 -1.91 -23.84 4.62
C PHE A 20 -1.08 -22.58 4.44
N LEU A 21 -1.59 -21.61 3.68
CA LEU A 21 -0.99 -20.29 3.49
C LEU A 21 -1.98 -19.19 3.90
N LYS A 22 -1.48 -18.11 4.49
CA LYS A 22 -2.27 -16.95 4.91
C LYS A 22 -1.51 -15.65 4.64
N ASN A 23 -2.22 -14.63 4.15
CA ASN A 23 -1.73 -13.26 4.06
C ASN A 23 -2.81 -12.28 4.57
N GLY A 24 -2.58 -10.98 4.41
CA GLY A 24 -3.54 -9.95 4.81
C GLY A 24 -4.84 -9.90 3.99
N LYS A 25 -4.92 -10.63 2.87
CA LYS A 25 -6.06 -10.61 1.93
C LYS A 25 -6.82 -11.94 1.86
N GLY A 26 -6.27 -13.03 2.37
CA GLY A 26 -6.94 -14.33 2.35
C GLY A 26 -6.08 -15.49 2.83
N ASN A 27 -6.58 -16.69 2.53
CA ASN A 27 -5.89 -17.94 2.81
C ASN A 27 -6.05 -18.94 1.65
N ILE A 28 -5.10 -19.86 1.57
CA ILE A 28 -5.10 -21.03 0.68
C ILE A 28 -4.91 -22.26 1.56
N LYS A 29 -5.71 -23.29 1.34
CA LYS A 29 -5.54 -24.60 1.98
C LYS A 29 -5.53 -25.68 0.91
N ILE A 30 -4.46 -26.46 0.86
CA ILE A 30 -4.34 -27.63 -0.02
C ILE A 30 -4.21 -28.85 0.88
N SER A 31 -5.27 -29.67 0.93
CA SER A 31 -5.35 -30.85 1.80
C SER A 31 -4.79 -32.12 1.17
N THR A 32 -4.16 -32.04 -0.01
CA THR A 32 -3.54 -33.20 -0.65
C THR A 32 -2.36 -33.68 0.18
N PRO A 33 -2.31 -34.97 0.57
CA PRO A 33 -1.21 -35.50 1.37
C PRO A 33 0.15 -35.35 0.69
N ASN A 34 1.19 -35.11 1.49
CA ASN A 34 2.59 -34.98 1.08
C ASN A 34 2.87 -33.86 0.06
N VAL A 35 1.94 -32.93 -0.15
CA VAL A 35 2.14 -31.83 -1.11
C VAL A 35 2.97 -30.69 -0.52
N TYR A 36 3.11 -30.64 0.82
CA TYR A 36 3.86 -29.59 1.51
C TYR A 36 5.28 -29.44 0.98
N GLU A 37 6.04 -30.53 0.87
CA GLU A 37 7.42 -30.51 0.38
C GLU A 37 7.53 -30.03 -1.08
N LEU A 38 6.52 -30.32 -1.91
CA LEU A 38 6.48 -29.81 -3.29
C LEU A 38 6.25 -28.29 -3.30
N CYS A 39 5.27 -27.81 -2.52
CA CYS A 39 4.97 -26.40 -2.38
C CYS A 39 6.13 -25.61 -1.78
N LYS A 40 6.82 -26.17 -0.77
CA LYS A 40 7.96 -25.54 -0.12
C LYS A 40 9.11 -25.30 -1.12
N LYS A 41 9.45 -26.29 -1.92
CA LYS A 41 10.50 -26.18 -2.96
C LYS A 41 10.24 -25.05 -3.94
N ILE A 42 8.99 -24.91 -4.42
CA ILE A 42 8.67 -23.81 -5.33
C ILE A 42 8.67 -22.46 -4.60
N ILE A 43 8.19 -22.38 -3.35
CA ILE A 43 8.24 -21.15 -2.54
C ILE A 43 9.68 -20.66 -2.33
N GLU A 44 10.65 -21.57 -2.14
CA GLU A 44 12.06 -21.22 -2.02
C GLU A 44 12.63 -20.59 -3.29
N LEU A 45 12.05 -20.87 -4.46
CA LEU A 45 12.42 -20.26 -5.75
C LEU A 45 11.67 -18.94 -6.03
N LEU A 46 10.74 -18.53 -5.17
CA LEU A 46 10.00 -17.26 -5.27
C LEU A 46 10.78 -16.12 -4.59
N ASP A 47 12.04 -15.98 -4.96
CA ASP A 47 13.00 -15.04 -4.36
C ASP A 47 13.07 -13.68 -5.10
N GLY A 48 12.40 -13.57 -6.25
CA GLY A 48 12.45 -12.41 -7.14
C GLY A 48 13.65 -12.38 -8.08
N GLU A 49 14.65 -13.25 -7.91
CA GLU A 49 15.90 -13.27 -8.68
C GLU A 49 15.96 -14.46 -9.65
N THR A 50 15.24 -15.53 -9.35
CA THR A 50 15.14 -16.73 -10.19
C THR A 50 14.10 -16.55 -11.30
N ASP A 51 14.49 -16.83 -12.55
CA ASP A 51 13.54 -16.93 -13.66
C ASP A 51 12.77 -18.26 -13.56
N LEU A 52 11.68 -18.23 -12.81
CA LEU A 52 10.94 -19.43 -12.46
C LEU A 52 10.28 -20.09 -13.69
N GLU A 53 9.87 -19.32 -14.69
CA GLU A 53 9.29 -19.90 -15.91
C GLU A 53 10.32 -20.77 -16.64
N ASN A 54 11.57 -20.30 -16.71
CA ASN A 54 12.65 -21.10 -17.27
C ASN A 54 12.92 -22.36 -16.43
N SER A 55 12.97 -22.24 -15.09
CA SER A 55 13.15 -23.37 -14.18
C SER A 55 12.03 -24.41 -14.25
N LEU A 56 10.77 -23.97 -14.40
CA LEU A 56 9.63 -24.87 -14.60
C LEU A 56 9.62 -25.51 -15.98
N SER A 57 10.16 -24.82 -16.99
CA SER A 57 10.20 -25.33 -18.36
C SER A 57 11.03 -26.62 -18.47
N SER A 58 12.10 -26.74 -17.66
CA SER A 58 13.02 -27.89 -17.62
C SER A 58 12.53 -29.10 -16.80
N ILE A 59 11.31 -29.06 -16.24
CA ILE A 59 10.75 -30.20 -15.52
C ILE A 59 10.18 -31.23 -16.52
N ASP A 60 10.77 -32.42 -16.56
CA ASP A 60 10.34 -33.51 -17.45
C ASP A 60 8.95 -34.07 -17.09
N ASN A 61 8.61 -34.09 -15.80
CA ASN A 61 7.33 -34.61 -15.33
C ASN A 61 6.19 -33.62 -15.58
N SER A 62 5.36 -33.90 -16.59
CA SER A 62 4.25 -33.04 -17.01
C SER A 62 3.24 -32.75 -15.90
N LYS A 63 2.87 -33.76 -15.09
CA LYS A 63 1.92 -33.58 -13.99
C LYS A 63 2.45 -32.65 -12.91
N LEU A 64 3.73 -32.78 -12.58
CA LEU A 64 4.39 -31.90 -11.61
C LEU A 64 4.48 -30.46 -12.13
N LYS A 65 4.80 -30.31 -13.42
CA LYS A 65 4.84 -29.01 -14.09
C LYS A 65 3.46 -28.33 -14.09
N GLU A 66 2.40 -29.06 -14.43
CA GLU A 66 1.02 -28.57 -14.35
C GLU A 66 0.64 -28.15 -12.93
N PHE A 67 1.01 -28.96 -11.92
CA PHE A 67 0.79 -28.62 -10.52
C PHE A 67 1.46 -27.30 -10.14
N TYR A 68 2.73 -27.09 -10.53
CA TYR A 68 3.45 -25.86 -10.22
C TYR A 68 2.86 -24.63 -10.92
N HIS A 69 2.48 -24.72 -12.19
CA HIS A 69 1.79 -23.61 -12.87
C HIS A 69 0.44 -23.29 -12.20
N TYR A 70 -0.33 -24.31 -11.82
CA TYR A 70 -1.58 -24.11 -11.09
C TYR A 70 -1.35 -23.44 -9.74
N PHE A 71 -0.34 -23.90 -8.99
CA PHE A 71 -0.02 -23.34 -7.68
C PHE A 71 0.46 -21.87 -7.80
N LEU A 72 1.32 -21.56 -8.77
CA LEU A 72 1.73 -20.17 -9.06
C LEU A 72 0.54 -19.28 -9.37
N LYS A 73 -0.34 -19.72 -10.27
CA LYS A 73 -1.55 -18.99 -10.62
C LYS A 73 -2.40 -18.70 -9.38
N LEU A 74 -2.59 -19.69 -8.51
CA LEU A 74 -3.33 -19.53 -7.27
C LEU A 74 -2.68 -18.51 -6.31
N LEU A 75 -1.34 -18.53 -6.19
CA LEU A 75 -0.61 -17.57 -5.37
C LEU A 75 -0.72 -16.13 -5.92
N ILE A 76 -0.73 -15.96 -7.26
CA ILE A 76 -0.95 -14.65 -7.90
C ILE A 76 -2.37 -14.15 -7.65
N GLU A 77 -3.38 -14.98 -7.92
CA GLU A 77 -4.81 -14.63 -7.77
C GLU A 77 -5.18 -14.28 -6.33
N ARG A 78 -4.42 -14.80 -5.35
CA ARG A 78 -4.63 -14.54 -3.92
C ARG A 78 -3.61 -13.56 -3.32
N ASP A 79 -2.90 -12.82 -4.17
CA ASP A 79 -1.97 -11.74 -3.80
C ASP A 79 -0.81 -12.17 -2.88
N PHE A 80 -0.38 -13.43 -2.97
CA PHE A 80 0.81 -13.90 -2.26
C PHE A 80 2.10 -13.45 -2.96
N LEU A 81 2.06 -13.18 -4.27
CA LEU A 81 3.25 -12.87 -5.06
C LEU A 81 3.27 -11.44 -5.56
N ILE A 82 4.49 -10.96 -5.80
CA ILE A 82 4.80 -9.87 -6.72
C ILE A 82 5.50 -10.52 -7.92
N TYR A 83 5.28 -10.04 -9.13
CA TYR A 83 5.89 -10.56 -10.34
C TYR A 83 6.39 -9.45 -11.26
N SER A 84 7.31 -9.82 -12.16
CA SER A 84 7.98 -8.93 -13.10
C SER A 84 8.58 -9.71 -14.26
N THR A 85 8.67 -9.06 -15.42
CA THR A 85 9.48 -9.52 -16.55
C THR A 85 10.99 -9.37 -16.31
N LYS A 86 11.41 -8.66 -15.26
CA LYS A 86 12.81 -8.43 -14.86
C LYS A 86 13.07 -8.92 -13.43
N PRO A 87 14.34 -9.16 -13.03
CA PRO A 87 14.66 -9.51 -11.64
C PRO A 87 14.14 -8.46 -10.64
N ILE A 88 13.45 -8.91 -9.59
CA ILE A 88 12.86 -8.10 -8.53
C ILE A 88 13.89 -7.92 -7.40
N ILE A 89 14.78 -6.95 -7.56
CA ILE A 89 15.78 -6.62 -6.54
C ILE A 89 15.24 -5.51 -5.64
N LEU A 90 14.68 -5.88 -4.48
CA LEU A 90 14.07 -4.92 -3.53
C LEU A 90 15.03 -3.78 -3.12
N LYS A 91 16.34 -4.03 -3.14
CA LYS A 91 17.36 -3.02 -2.82
C LYS A 91 17.40 -1.87 -3.83
N ASN A 92 17.04 -2.13 -5.08
CA ASN A 92 17.09 -1.16 -6.18
C ASN A 92 15.86 -0.24 -6.20
N LEU A 93 14.82 -0.60 -5.46
CA LEU A 93 13.61 0.19 -5.37
C LEU A 93 13.83 1.44 -4.51
N ASN A 94 13.34 2.57 -4.98
CA ASN A 94 13.28 3.81 -4.21
C ASN A 94 12.20 3.73 -3.11
N ILE A 95 12.12 4.77 -2.30
CA ILE A 95 11.23 4.79 -1.14
C ILE A 95 9.74 4.71 -1.52
N ASN A 96 9.34 5.36 -2.63
CA ASN A 96 7.95 5.37 -3.10
C ASN A 96 7.56 4.02 -3.68
N GLU A 97 8.41 3.41 -4.51
CA GLU A 97 8.26 2.03 -4.99
C GLU A 97 8.07 1.05 -3.82
N ARG A 98 8.93 1.13 -2.79
CA ARG A 98 8.84 0.24 -1.62
C ARG A 98 7.55 0.40 -0.83
N LYS A 99 6.99 1.60 -0.77
CA LYS A 99 5.68 1.85 -0.15
C LYS A 99 4.55 1.22 -0.98
N LEU A 100 4.59 1.38 -2.30
CA LEU A 100 3.53 0.94 -3.21
C LEU A 100 3.57 -0.56 -3.54
N ILE A 101 4.73 -1.22 -3.48
CA ILE A 101 4.89 -2.63 -3.86
C ILE A 101 4.01 -3.59 -3.03
N GLN A 102 3.57 -3.17 -1.84
CA GLN A 102 2.66 -3.96 -1.01
C GLN A 102 1.24 -4.07 -1.60
N TYR A 103 0.89 -3.17 -2.53
CA TYR A 103 -0.46 -3.01 -3.06
C TYR A 103 -0.62 -3.44 -4.52
N ILE A 104 0.48 -3.63 -5.23
CA ILE A 104 0.51 -4.12 -6.62
C ILE A 104 1.03 -5.55 -6.68
N ASN A 105 0.60 -6.34 -7.64
CA ASN A 105 1.23 -7.62 -7.94
C ASN A 105 2.24 -7.51 -9.08
N ASP A 106 1.95 -6.71 -10.10
CA ASP A 106 2.82 -6.53 -11.26
C ASP A 106 3.71 -5.30 -11.05
N ILE A 107 5.00 -5.52 -10.78
CA ILE A 107 5.92 -4.41 -10.53
C ILE A 107 6.24 -3.64 -11.82
N ASP A 108 6.08 -4.25 -12.99
CA ASP A 108 6.39 -3.59 -14.27
C ASP A 108 5.39 -2.47 -14.57
N LYS A 109 4.23 -2.50 -13.91
CA LYS A 109 3.24 -1.44 -13.94
C LYS A 109 3.57 -0.26 -13.04
N LEU A 110 4.57 -0.36 -12.15
CA LEU A 110 5.10 0.82 -11.46
C LEU A 110 5.84 1.71 -12.45
N ASN A 111 5.09 2.52 -13.18
CA ASN A 111 5.64 3.66 -13.86
C ASN A 111 5.53 4.86 -12.93
N LEU A 112 6.51 5.01 -12.03
CA LEU A 112 6.50 6.13 -11.12
C LEU A 112 6.54 7.44 -11.91
N ALA A 113 5.70 8.39 -11.52
CA ALA A 113 5.88 9.75 -11.98
C ALA A 113 7.26 10.25 -11.54
N ASP A 114 7.88 11.10 -12.35
CA ASP A 114 9.10 11.78 -11.93
C ASP A 114 8.78 12.65 -10.71
N GLU A 115 9.51 12.46 -9.62
CA GLU A 115 9.37 13.20 -8.37
C GLU A 115 9.44 14.72 -8.57
N SER A 116 10.19 15.18 -9.57
CA SER A 116 10.30 16.61 -9.92
C SER A 116 8.95 17.20 -10.37
N ASN A 117 8.07 16.35 -10.90
CA ASN A 117 6.74 16.72 -11.38
C ASN A 117 5.66 16.55 -10.31
N MET A 118 5.98 15.92 -9.18
CA MET A 118 5.07 15.76 -8.05
C MET A 118 5.12 17.00 -7.17
N LYS A 119 3.95 17.46 -6.72
CA LYS A 119 3.85 18.56 -5.77
C LYS A 119 2.72 18.31 -4.79
N ILE A 120 2.95 18.66 -3.53
CA ILE A 120 1.93 18.63 -2.50
C ILE A 120 1.84 19.99 -1.82
N LYS A 121 0.61 20.46 -1.57
CA LYS A 121 0.32 21.70 -0.86
C LYS A 121 -0.46 21.38 0.41
N LEU A 122 0.03 21.86 1.55
CA LEU A 122 -0.66 21.75 2.83
C LEU A 122 -1.23 23.10 3.22
N PHE A 123 -2.52 23.13 3.53
CA PHE A 123 -3.20 24.25 4.18
C PHE A 123 -3.46 23.85 5.62
N SER A 124 -2.88 24.59 6.57
CA SER A 124 -2.98 24.23 7.99
C SER A 124 -2.95 25.48 8.88
N PRO A 125 -3.74 25.52 9.97
CA PRO A 125 -3.64 26.58 10.97
C PRO A 125 -2.43 26.41 11.90
N SER A 126 -1.80 25.22 11.93
CA SER A 126 -0.90 24.82 13.01
C SER A 126 0.52 24.54 12.55
N LYS A 127 1.48 25.25 13.15
CA LYS A 127 2.93 25.02 12.93
C LYS A 127 3.39 23.64 13.43
N TYR A 128 2.74 23.06 14.43
CA TYR A 128 3.09 21.74 14.95
C TYR A 128 2.68 20.64 13.98
N ILE A 129 1.46 20.75 13.43
CA ILE A 129 0.95 19.84 12.41
C ILE A 129 1.81 19.91 11.14
N VAL A 130 2.22 21.11 10.72
CA VAL A 130 3.15 21.30 9.60
C VAL A 130 4.46 20.52 9.80
N LYS A 131 5.03 20.53 11.01
CA LYS A 131 6.25 19.76 11.31
C LYS A 131 6.03 18.25 11.15
N ILE A 132 4.88 17.74 11.58
CA ILE A 132 4.53 16.31 11.47
C ILE A 132 4.32 15.93 10.00
N PHE A 133 3.57 16.74 9.28
CA PHE A 133 3.35 16.57 7.85
C PHE A 133 4.67 16.50 7.08
N ASN A 134 5.57 17.48 7.30
CA ASN A 134 6.87 17.51 6.65
C ASN A 134 7.68 16.26 6.94
N LYS A 135 7.74 15.77 8.19
CA LYS A 135 8.47 14.54 8.54
C LYS A 135 7.99 13.30 7.78
N ILE A 136 6.71 13.24 7.43
CA ILE A 136 6.11 12.11 6.72
C ILE A 136 6.35 12.26 5.22
N PHE A 137 5.90 13.39 4.66
CA PHE A 137 5.84 13.62 3.22
C PHE A 137 7.17 14.00 2.58
N CYS A 138 8.15 14.54 3.32
CA CYS A 138 9.44 14.96 2.73
C CYS A 138 10.26 13.80 2.14
N ASN A 139 10.03 12.58 2.61
CA ASN A 139 10.69 11.40 2.05
C ASN A 139 10.12 11.03 0.68
N SER A 140 8.87 11.40 0.41
CA SER A 140 8.15 11.00 -0.80
C SER A 140 7.98 12.15 -1.80
N PHE A 141 8.09 13.39 -1.36
CA PHE A 141 7.83 14.59 -2.15
C PHE A 141 8.97 15.61 -1.98
N LYS A 142 9.57 16.02 -3.11
CA LYS A 142 10.56 17.10 -3.13
C LYS A 142 9.91 18.49 -3.09
N ASN A 143 8.77 18.66 -3.76
CA ASN A 143 8.08 19.94 -3.85
C ASN A 143 6.91 20.00 -2.86
N ILE A 144 7.18 20.50 -1.65
CA ILE A 144 6.18 20.73 -0.61
C ILE A 144 5.95 22.23 -0.45
N GLU A 145 4.70 22.67 -0.56
CA GLU A 145 4.30 24.06 -0.28
C GLU A 145 3.41 24.09 0.96
N ILE A 146 3.67 25.02 1.88
CA ILE A 146 2.88 25.17 3.10
C ILE A 146 2.18 26.54 3.06
N VAL A 147 0.87 26.52 3.27
CA VAL A 147 0.01 27.70 3.36
C VAL A 147 -0.62 27.73 4.76
N SER A 148 -0.39 28.83 5.48
CA SER A 148 -1.03 29.04 6.78
C SER A 148 -2.47 29.48 6.57
N THR A 149 -3.40 28.88 7.31
CA THR A 149 -4.82 29.25 7.31
C THR A 149 -5.32 29.53 8.73
N ILE A 150 -6.59 29.91 8.88
CA ILE A 150 -7.28 30.05 10.18
C ILE A 150 -8.39 29.01 10.36
N ASP A 151 -8.47 28.05 9.45
CA ASP A 151 -9.53 27.04 9.41
C ASP A 151 -9.32 25.96 10.48
N ASN A 152 -10.40 25.42 11.04
CA ASN A 152 -10.36 24.31 12.00
C ASN A 152 -10.13 22.93 11.34
N TYR A 153 -9.54 22.89 10.15
CA TYR A 153 -9.21 21.67 9.43
C TYR A 153 -7.94 21.86 8.61
N ILE A 154 -7.41 20.74 8.13
CA ILE A 154 -6.26 20.70 7.23
C ILE A 154 -6.74 20.31 5.85
N GLU A 155 -6.28 21.00 4.81
CA GLU A 155 -6.46 20.58 3.41
C GLU A 155 -5.09 20.19 2.82
N ILE A 156 -5.05 19.07 2.12
CA ILE A 156 -3.87 18.54 1.45
C ILE A 156 -4.21 18.39 -0.03
N ASN A 157 -3.64 19.24 -0.86
CA ASN A 157 -3.81 19.18 -2.31
C ASN A 157 -2.57 18.57 -2.95
N TYR A 158 -2.77 17.65 -3.89
CA TYR A 158 -1.66 16.97 -4.56
C TYR A 158 -1.79 17.08 -6.07
N PHE A 159 -0.63 17.26 -6.70
CA PHE A 159 -0.49 17.64 -8.09
C PHE A 159 0.58 16.77 -8.73
N CYS A 160 0.40 16.50 -10.02
CA CYS A 160 1.44 15.93 -10.85
C CYS A 160 1.43 16.57 -12.23
N LYS A 161 2.62 16.96 -12.72
CA LYS A 161 2.79 17.72 -13.98
C LYS A 161 1.90 18.98 -14.02
N GLY A 162 1.80 19.67 -12.88
CA GLY A 162 1.00 20.89 -12.73
C GLY A 162 -0.53 20.69 -12.61
N LYS A 163 -1.06 19.50 -12.91
CA LYS A 163 -2.50 19.20 -12.75
C LYS A 163 -2.82 18.80 -11.32
N CYS A 164 -3.84 19.43 -10.72
CA CYS A 164 -4.41 18.97 -9.45
C CYS A 164 -5.09 17.62 -9.67
N LEU A 165 -4.64 16.59 -8.96
CA LEU A 165 -5.22 15.25 -9.07
C LEU A 165 -6.33 15.03 -8.05
N GLY A 166 -6.22 15.66 -6.89
CA GLY A 166 -7.23 15.59 -5.87
C GLY A 166 -6.81 16.28 -4.59
N LYS A 167 -7.61 16.04 -3.54
CA LYS A 167 -7.41 16.62 -2.23
C LYS A 167 -7.90 15.72 -1.11
N TRP A 168 -7.33 15.93 0.06
CA TRP A 168 -7.74 15.32 1.33
C TRP A 168 -7.98 16.39 2.38
N PHE A 169 -9.06 16.24 3.13
CA PHE A 169 -9.38 17.04 4.30
C PHE A 169 -9.11 16.21 5.55
N VAL A 170 -8.38 16.77 6.52
CA VAL A 170 -8.21 16.19 7.85
C VAL A 170 -8.87 17.11 8.88
N TYR A 171 -9.84 16.57 9.61
CA TYR A 171 -10.69 17.35 10.50
C TYR A 171 -11.16 16.52 11.69
N SER A 172 -11.70 17.20 12.69
CA SER A 172 -12.33 16.56 13.84
C SER A 172 -13.80 16.96 13.93
N ASP A 173 -14.69 15.96 13.91
CA ASP A 173 -16.13 16.14 14.05
C ASP A 173 -16.61 16.02 15.50
N ASN A 174 -15.77 15.52 16.41
CA ASN A 174 -16.02 15.50 17.86
C ASN A 174 -14.74 15.27 18.68
N ALA A 175 -14.84 15.32 20.01
CA ALA A 175 -13.70 15.21 20.93
C ALA A 175 -12.86 13.94 20.71
N ASP A 176 -13.49 12.85 20.29
CA ASP A 176 -12.90 11.52 20.25
C ASP A 176 -12.58 11.04 18.83
N ARG A 177 -12.66 11.90 17.80
CA ARG A 177 -12.47 11.46 16.41
C ARG A 177 -11.64 12.42 15.59
N ILE A 178 -10.78 11.83 14.77
CA ILE A 178 -10.12 12.50 13.66
C ILE A 178 -10.47 11.74 12.38
N ARG A 179 -10.85 12.48 11.36
CA ARG A 179 -11.23 11.94 10.05
C ARG A 179 -10.31 12.48 8.99
N ALA A 180 -10.02 11.65 7.99
CA ALA A 180 -9.47 12.07 6.72
C ALA A 180 -10.43 11.66 5.61
N ALA A 181 -10.80 12.57 4.71
CA ALA A 181 -11.71 12.27 3.60
C ALA A 181 -11.40 13.12 2.36
N LYS A 182 -11.75 12.64 1.17
CA LYS A 182 -11.63 13.42 -0.08
C LYS A 182 -12.67 14.53 -0.23
N SER A 183 -13.78 14.44 0.51
CA SER A 183 -14.82 15.46 0.60
C SER A 183 -15.00 15.91 2.04
N LEU A 184 -15.30 17.19 2.21
CA LEU A 184 -15.68 17.76 3.49
C LEU A 184 -17.20 17.59 3.66
N ASP A 185 -17.63 16.45 4.19
CA ASP A 185 -19.05 16.12 4.38
C ASP A 185 -19.62 16.71 5.67
N LEU A 186 -19.40 18.00 5.96
CA LEU A 186 -19.88 18.64 7.19
C LEU A 186 -20.51 20.02 6.94
N PRO A 187 -21.61 20.34 7.65
CA PRO A 187 -22.00 21.74 7.86
C PRO A 187 -20.91 22.43 8.68
N ASN A 188 -20.52 23.64 8.28
CA ASN A 188 -19.35 24.40 8.76
C ASN A 188 -19.27 24.66 10.29
N GLU A 189 -20.25 24.25 11.10
CA GLU A 189 -20.43 24.69 12.49
C GLU A 189 -19.95 23.70 13.58
N VAL A 190 -19.49 22.49 13.23
CA VAL A 190 -19.19 21.42 14.23
C VAL A 190 -17.70 21.06 14.31
N LEU A 191 -16.81 21.79 13.63
CA LEU A 191 -15.39 21.47 13.62
C LEU A 191 -14.71 21.89 14.93
N ILE A 192 -14.25 20.89 15.68
CA ILE A 192 -13.40 21.11 16.86
C ILE A 192 -12.02 21.55 16.41
N ASN A 193 -11.42 22.48 17.15
CA ASN A 193 -10.05 22.92 16.91
C ASN A 193 -9.09 21.72 16.90
N ILE A 194 -8.43 21.53 15.76
CA ILE A 194 -7.49 20.41 15.55
C ILE A 194 -6.24 20.50 16.43
N ASP A 195 -5.89 21.70 16.91
CA ASP A 195 -4.73 21.89 17.81
C ASP A 195 -4.95 21.31 19.21
N GLU A 196 -6.20 21.03 19.58
CA GLU A 196 -6.52 20.36 20.86
C GLU A 196 -6.29 18.85 20.80
N LYS A 197 -5.98 18.29 19.62
CA LYS A 197 -5.80 16.85 19.46
C LYS A 197 -4.35 16.42 19.66
N PRO A 198 -4.11 15.21 20.22
CA PRO A 198 -2.78 14.63 20.29
C PRO A 198 -2.10 14.56 18.91
N LEU A 199 -0.85 15.03 18.87
CA LEU A 199 -0.05 15.15 17.66
C LEU A 199 0.21 13.79 16.98
N GLU A 200 0.30 12.72 17.77
CA GLU A 200 0.51 11.34 17.33
C GLU A 200 -0.59 10.86 16.40
N PHE A 201 -1.82 11.36 16.56
CA PHE A 201 -2.93 10.99 15.70
C PHE A 201 -2.81 11.56 14.30
N PHE A 202 -2.32 12.80 14.17
CA PHE A 202 -1.98 13.36 12.86
C PHE A 202 -0.85 12.59 12.21
N ARG A 203 0.14 12.11 12.98
CA ARG A 203 1.19 11.26 12.44
C ARG A 203 0.61 9.98 11.82
N LEU A 204 -0.32 9.33 12.50
CA LEU A 204 -0.98 8.12 12.00
C LEU A 204 -1.83 8.43 10.75
N ILE A 205 -2.69 9.44 10.81
CA ILE A 205 -3.56 9.84 9.70
C ILE A 205 -2.74 10.21 8.46
N PHE A 206 -1.72 11.06 8.61
CA PHE A 206 -0.84 11.45 7.51
C PHE A 206 -0.10 10.26 6.90
N SER A 207 0.35 9.31 7.72
CA SER A 207 0.97 8.07 7.22
C SER A 207 -0.01 7.21 6.40
N VAL A 208 -1.28 7.17 6.80
CA VAL A 208 -2.32 6.40 6.11
C VAL A 208 -2.72 7.06 4.79
N ILE A 209 -2.86 8.39 4.74
CA ILE A 209 -3.29 9.11 3.53
C ILE A 209 -2.15 9.34 2.52
N GLU A 210 -0.89 9.26 2.94
CA GLU A 210 0.25 9.37 2.02
C GLU A 210 0.19 8.28 0.93
N LEU A 211 -0.23 7.07 1.29
CA LEU A 211 -0.32 5.93 0.38
C LEU A 211 -1.34 6.12 -0.76
N PRO A 212 -2.62 6.48 -0.51
CA PRO A 212 -3.55 6.78 -1.60
C PRO A 212 -3.13 7.97 -2.45
N ILE A 213 -2.51 9.00 -1.85
CA ILE A 213 -1.96 10.13 -2.62
C ILE A 213 -0.88 9.65 -3.58
N LEU A 214 0.08 8.86 -3.09
CA LEU A 214 1.13 8.26 -3.94
C LEU A 214 0.52 7.35 -5.02
N TRP A 215 -0.49 6.57 -4.68
CA TRP A 215 -1.18 5.70 -5.63
C TRP A 215 -1.78 6.51 -6.78
N GLU A 216 -2.57 7.54 -6.48
CA GLU A 216 -3.23 8.36 -7.50
C GLU A 216 -2.24 9.12 -8.38
N ILE A 217 -1.13 9.60 -7.81
CA ILE A 217 -0.08 10.26 -8.59
C ILE A 217 0.56 9.31 -9.60
N ASN A 218 0.84 8.08 -9.20
CA ASN A 218 1.58 7.12 -10.03
C ASN A 218 0.67 6.35 -11.00
N PHE A 219 -0.56 6.04 -10.61
CA PHE A 219 -1.49 5.22 -11.41
C PHE A 219 -2.62 6.03 -12.06
N GLY A 220 -3.12 7.07 -11.39
CA GLY A 220 -4.28 7.85 -11.85
C GLY A 220 -4.02 8.68 -13.12
N LEU A 221 -2.77 9.06 -13.39
CA LEU A 221 -2.40 9.79 -14.61
C LEU A 221 -2.22 8.92 -15.84
N ASN A 222 -1.85 7.66 -15.64
CA ASN A 222 -1.43 6.76 -16.72
C ASN A 222 -2.60 5.95 -17.29
N GLY A 223 -3.84 6.20 -16.84
CA GLY A 223 -5.02 5.47 -17.30
C GLY A 223 -5.00 3.98 -16.93
N TYR A 224 -4.12 3.58 -16.00
CA TYR A 224 -4.06 2.20 -15.53
C TYR A 224 -5.36 1.86 -14.79
N SER A 225 -5.99 0.77 -15.22
CA SER A 225 -7.22 0.22 -14.64
C SER A 225 -6.96 -0.58 -13.36
N GLU A 226 -5.91 -0.28 -12.61
CA GLU A 226 -5.73 -0.92 -11.31
C GLU A 226 -6.80 -0.37 -10.37
N LYS A 227 -7.59 -1.30 -9.81
CA LYS A 227 -8.62 -0.95 -8.83
C LYS A 227 -7.93 -0.32 -7.63
N ASP A 228 -8.20 0.96 -7.37
CA ASP A 228 -7.70 1.66 -6.20
C ASP A 228 -8.01 0.84 -4.93
N PRO A 229 -6.98 0.33 -4.23
CA PRO A 229 -7.18 -0.50 -3.05
C PRO A 229 -7.49 0.34 -1.80
N PHE A 230 -7.39 1.66 -1.89
CA PHE A 230 -7.57 2.58 -0.78
C PHE A 230 -9.01 3.07 -0.67
N LYS A 231 -9.37 3.50 0.54
CA LYS A 231 -10.70 4.08 0.82
C LYS A 231 -10.61 5.59 0.58
N ASN A 232 -11.73 6.20 0.22
CA ASN A 232 -11.83 7.68 0.12
C ASN A 232 -12.01 8.38 1.49
N LYS A 233 -12.07 7.59 2.57
CA LYS A 233 -12.26 8.08 3.94
C LYS A 233 -11.63 7.14 4.97
N TYR A 234 -11.02 7.74 5.97
CA TYR A 234 -10.45 7.09 7.15
C TYR A 234 -10.94 7.79 8.41
N THR A 235 -11.20 7.02 9.46
CA THR A 235 -11.61 7.52 10.77
C THR A 235 -10.74 6.88 11.84
N LEU A 236 -10.11 7.71 12.66
CA LEU A 236 -9.49 7.29 13.91
C LEU A 236 -10.46 7.63 15.06
N ASP A 237 -11.05 6.61 15.67
CA ASP A 237 -11.92 6.76 16.84
C ASP A 237 -11.14 6.44 18.11
N LEU A 238 -10.97 7.46 18.95
CA LEU A 238 -10.16 7.42 20.16
C LEU A 238 -10.82 6.63 21.28
N LYS A 239 -12.15 6.47 21.25
CA LYS A 239 -12.85 5.61 22.23
C LYS A 239 -12.43 4.16 22.11
N LEU A 240 -12.06 3.71 20.91
CA LEU A 240 -11.58 2.35 20.67
C LEU A 240 -10.16 2.11 21.20
N LEU A 241 -9.43 3.18 21.54
CA LEU A 241 -8.05 3.12 22.06
C LEU A 241 -7.99 3.19 23.59
N GLN A 242 -9.10 3.49 24.25
CA GLN A 242 -9.19 3.47 25.71
C GLN A 242 -9.23 2.00 26.16
N ILE A 243 -8.10 1.50 26.63
CA ILE A 243 -8.03 0.24 27.37
C ILE A 243 -8.84 0.47 28.66
N LYS A 244 -9.91 -0.29 28.84
CA LYS A 244 -10.72 -0.29 30.07
C LYS A 244 -9.94 -0.92 31.21
#